data_AF-A0A6A5YC05-F1
#
_entry.id   AF-A0A6A5YC05-F1
#
_cell.length_a   1.000
_cell.length_b   1.000
_cell.length_c   1.000
_cell.angle_alpha   90.00
_cell.angle_beta   90.00
_cell.angle_gamma   90.00
#
_symmetry.space_group_name_H-M   'P 1'
#
loop_
_entity.id
_entity.type
_entity.pdbx_description
1 polymer ?
#
loop_
_entity_poly.entity_id
_entity_poly.type
_entity_poly.pdbx_seq_one_letter_code
_entity_poly.pdbx_strand_id
1 'polypeptide(L)'
;MRRKSLLIGINYIGSQHELEGCLQDVENVQGFLSWVGYPTDQRSQVILTDEREGAYYPTGANILAAMDWLVSEPYTTCFLHYSGHGGQVADPDGDRPTGLDDTIVPVDFESNGQIDSGRLHKHLVSRLHPTSSLFVIMDCCHSGSVLELPFVYRSDDDGNVNMIDNLKEGMELVGEASHLIQGGFVLDQRTIGEAKHLFAGATSFFRGLRHMGEQQEEGLEEERFEEDWSREHKMVTMFSGCRDDQTSADASIGGSHVGAMSWAFLECMKQGAALNYMQVLQGTRAVLKQSRYTQIPQLSVGAADMPLDRPLHI
;
A
#
# COMPACT_ATOMS: atom_id res chain seq x y z
N MET A 1 -9.55 -4.19 -23.68
CA MET A 1 -8.33 -3.47 -23.25
C MET A 1 -7.16 -4.43 -23.37
N ARG A 2 -5.95 -3.92 -23.64
CA ARG A 2 -4.72 -4.72 -23.63
C ARG A 2 -4.34 -5.01 -22.19
N ARG A 3 -3.87 -6.21 -21.87
CA ARG A 3 -3.43 -6.58 -20.51
C ARG A 3 -1.92 -6.46 -20.38
N LYS A 4 -1.44 -5.81 -19.32
CA LYS A 4 -0.02 -5.68 -18.99
C LYS A 4 0.21 -6.03 -17.52
N SER A 5 1.31 -6.71 -17.21
CA SER A 5 1.67 -7.07 -15.84
C SER A 5 3.12 -6.75 -15.50
N LEU A 6 3.34 -6.29 -14.27
CA LEU A 6 4.64 -6.12 -13.65
C LEU A 6 4.66 -6.95 -12.37
N LEU A 7 5.59 -7.89 -12.26
CA LEU A 7 5.77 -8.74 -11.09
C LEU A 7 7.15 -8.49 -10.50
N ILE A 8 7.22 -8.18 -9.22
CA ILE A 8 8.47 -7.85 -8.53
C ILE A 8 8.58 -8.74 -7.29
N GLY A 9 9.65 -9.53 -7.21
CA GLY A 9 9.92 -10.42 -6.09
C GLY A 9 11.38 -10.27 -5.65
N ILE A 10 11.62 -9.89 -4.40
CA ILE A 10 12.96 -9.61 -3.90
C ILE A 10 13.22 -10.43 -2.64
N ASN A 11 14.13 -11.39 -2.73
CA ASN A 11 14.58 -12.18 -1.57
C ASN A 11 15.80 -11.57 -0.86
N TYR A 12 16.43 -10.54 -1.41
CA TYR A 12 17.67 -9.94 -0.90
C TYR A 12 18.77 -11.00 -0.70
N ILE A 13 18.93 -11.89 -1.69
CA ILE A 13 19.75 -13.11 -1.61
C ILE A 13 21.19 -12.78 -1.19
N GLY A 14 21.65 -13.44 -0.11
CA GLY A 14 23.01 -13.27 0.41
C GLY A 14 23.26 -11.99 1.21
N SER A 15 22.23 -11.18 1.49
CA SER A 15 22.31 -10.01 2.39
C SER A 15 21.90 -10.35 3.83
N GLN A 16 22.05 -9.40 4.75
CA GLN A 16 21.52 -9.55 6.13
C GLN A 16 19.99 -9.39 6.21
N HIS A 17 19.35 -8.98 5.11
CA HIS A 17 17.93 -8.71 4.99
C HIS A 17 17.21 -9.81 4.20
N GLU A 18 17.82 -10.99 4.09
CA GLU A 18 17.33 -12.08 3.27
C GLU A 18 15.91 -12.51 3.69
N LEU A 19 15.08 -12.72 2.68
CA LEU A 19 13.72 -13.24 2.76
C LEU A 19 13.64 -14.55 1.99
N GLU A 20 12.68 -15.37 2.39
CA GLU A 20 12.30 -16.56 1.64
C GLU A 20 10.87 -16.39 1.12
N GLY A 21 10.61 -16.89 -0.09
CA GLY A 21 9.27 -16.98 -0.66
C GLY A 21 8.88 -15.90 -1.66
N CYS A 22 9.55 -14.74 -1.73
CA CYS A 22 9.11 -13.65 -2.61
C CYS A 22 9.15 -14.04 -4.10
N LEU A 23 10.16 -14.83 -4.50
CA LEU A 23 10.24 -15.42 -5.84
C LEU A 23 9.09 -16.41 -6.10
N GLN A 24 8.72 -17.21 -5.10
CA GLN A 24 7.61 -18.16 -5.21
C GLN A 24 6.27 -17.43 -5.34
N ASP A 25 6.09 -16.30 -4.66
CA ASP A 25 4.90 -15.46 -4.78
C ASP A 25 4.74 -14.92 -6.21
N VAL A 26 5.85 -14.45 -6.80
CA VAL A 26 5.87 -14.01 -8.20
C VAL A 26 5.43 -15.13 -9.14
N GLU A 27 5.94 -16.35 -8.96
CA GLU A 27 5.53 -17.50 -9.77
C GLU A 27 4.03 -17.83 -9.59
N ASN A 28 3.53 -17.80 -8.36
CA ASN A 28 2.13 -18.05 -8.04
C ASN A 28 1.20 -17.02 -8.72
N VAL A 29 1.56 -15.73 -8.63
CA VAL A 29 0.82 -14.64 -9.26
C VAL A 29 0.93 -14.72 -10.78
N GLN A 30 2.11 -15.02 -11.33
CA GLN A 30 2.28 -15.21 -12.77
C GLN A 30 1.37 -16.31 -13.31
N GLY A 31 1.32 -17.46 -12.63
CA GLY A 31 0.44 -18.58 -12.98
C GLY A 31 -1.04 -18.20 -12.91
N PHE A 32 -1.44 -17.49 -11.87
CA PHE A 32 -2.81 -16.96 -11.73
C PHE A 32 -3.18 -15.97 -12.85
N LEU A 33 -2.29 -15.03 -13.15
CA LEU A 33 -2.49 -14.06 -14.22
C LEU A 33 -2.63 -14.74 -15.58
N SER A 34 -1.80 -15.73 -15.87
CA SER A 34 -1.94 -16.55 -17.07
C SER A 34 -3.29 -17.26 -17.12
N TRP A 35 -3.78 -17.77 -15.98
CA TRP A 35 -5.08 -18.44 -15.88
C TRP A 35 -6.26 -17.49 -16.14
N VAL A 36 -6.22 -16.24 -15.63
CA VAL A 36 -7.25 -15.22 -15.91
C VAL A 36 -7.07 -14.51 -17.27
N GLY A 37 -6.04 -14.89 -18.04
CA GLY A 37 -5.84 -14.48 -19.43
C GLY A 37 -4.96 -13.24 -19.63
N TYR A 38 -3.99 -12.99 -18.74
CA TYR A 38 -2.87 -12.10 -19.03
C TYR A 38 -1.84 -12.82 -19.92
N PRO A 39 -1.32 -12.16 -20.98
CA PRO A 39 -0.21 -12.70 -21.74
C PRO A 39 1.09 -12.67 -20.94
N THR A 40 1.91 -13.70 -21.09
CA THR A 40 3.25 -13.82 -20.47
C THR A 40 4.39 -13.45 -21.44
N ASP A 41 4.06 -12.87 -22.60
CA ASP A 41 5.06 -12.41 -23.55
C ASP A 41 5.74 -11.12 -23.07
N GLN A 42 7.00 -10.91 -23.49
CA GLN A 42 7.82 -9.77 -23.04
C GLN A 42 7.25 -8.38 -23.37
N ARG A 43 6.28 -8.27 -24.29
CA ARG A 43 5.62 -6.99 -24.57
C ARG A 43 4.52 -6.70 -23.54
N SER A 44 4.02 -7.72 -22.86
CA SER A 44 2.86 -7.65 -21.97
C SER A 44 3.22 -7.97 -20.51
N GLN A 45 4.38 -8.55 -20.24
CA GLN A 45 4.82 -8.88 -18.89
C GLN A 45 6.30 -8.52 -18.67
N VAL A 46 6.56 -7.85 -17.55
CA VAL A 46 7.89 -7.62 -16.99
C VAL A 46 7.97 -8.29 -15.63
N ILE A 47 9.06 -9.01 -15.37
CA ILE A 47 9.33 -9.67 -14.09
C ILE A 47 10.69 -9.18 -13.62
N LEU A 48 10.75 -8.65 -12.39
CA LEU A 48 11.98 -8.24 -11.73
C LEU A 48 12.22 -9.14 -10.51
N THR A 49 13.32 -9.91 -10.54
CA THR A 49 13.72 -10.77 -9.41
C THR A 49 15.22 -10.73 -9.19
N ASP A 50 15.63 -10.93 -7.94
CA ASP A 50 17.04 -10.92 -7.55
C ASP A 50 17.73 -12.30 -7.66
N GLU A 51 17.12 -13.26 -8.38
CA GLU A 51 17.72 -14.57 -8.64
C GLU A 51 19.02 -14.46 -9.48
N ARG A 52 19.05 -13.53 -10.44
CA ARG A 52 20.20 -13.30 -11.33
C ARG A 52 20.35 -11.83 -11.68
N GLU A 53 21.56 -11.31 -11.52
CA GLU A 53 21.90 -9.96 -11.97
C GLU A 53 21.71 -9.80 -13.49
N GLY A 54 21.25 -8.61 -13.89
CA GLY A 54 21.02 -8.27 -15.30
C GLY A 54 20.03 -7.10 -15.46
N ALA A 55 19.48 -6.96 -16.67
CA ALA A 55 18.56 -5.88 -17.01
C ALA A 55 17.24 -5.89 -16.21
N TYR A 56 16.89 -7.04 -15.63
CA TYR A 56 15.68 -7.24 -14.83
C TYR A 56 15.97 -7.40 -13.33
N TYR A 57 17.17 -7.05 -12.88
CA TYR A 57 17.50 -7.05 -11.46
C TYR A 57 16.69 -5.93 -10.75
N PRO A 58 16.08 -6.15 -9.58
CA PRO A 58 15.10 -5.25 -8.98
C PRO A 58 15.76 -4.07 -8.23
N THR A 59 16.62 -3.34 -8.93
CA THR A 59 17.17 -2.06 -8.46
C THR A 59 16.10 -0.99 -8.44
N GLY A 60 16.29 0.06 -7.63
CA GLY A 60 15.32 1.14 -7.55
C GLY A 60 15.05 1.80 -8.90
N ALA A 61 16.11 1.97 -9.72
CA ALA A 61 15.99 2.51 -11.08
C ALA A 61 15.18 1.58 -12.00
N ASN A 62 15.44 0.27 -11.97
CA ASN A 62 14.72 -0.70 -12.81
C ASN A 62 13.26 -0.83 -12.42
N ILE A 63 12.96 -0.81 -11.12
CA ILE A 63 11.58 -0.84 -10.59
C ILE A 63 10.79 0.36 -11.12
N LEU A 64 11.32 1.58 -10.99
CA LEU A 64 10.63 2.80 -11.45
C LEU A 64 10.46 2.83 -12.97
N ALA A 65 11.48 2.41 -13.72
CA ALA A 65 11.37 2.28 -15.17
C ALA A 65 10.31 1.26 -15.60
N ALA A 66 10.19 0.15 -14.87
CA ALA A 66 9.16 -0.86 -15.13
C ALA A 66 7.76 -0.37 -14.76
N MET A 67 7.61 0.41 -13.68
CA MET A 67 6.34 1.06 -13.32
C MET A 67 5.89 2.04 -14.42
N ASP A 68 6.80 2.86 -14.91
CA ASP A 68 6.54 3.77 -16.03
C ASP A 68 6.11 3.02 -17.29
N TRP A 69 6.84 1.95 -17.62
CA TRP A 69 6.46 1.08 -18.73
C TRP A 69 5.05 0.52 -18.53
N LEU A 70 4.69 0.04 -17.34
CA LEU A 70 3.41 -0.60 -17.05
C LEU A 70 2.24 0.34 -17.39
N VAL A 71 2.32 1.60 -16.96
CA VAL A 71 1.19 2.56 -17.03
C VAL A 71 1.22 3.51 -18.23
N SER A 72 2.26 3.44 -19.06
CA SER A 72 2.52 4.36 -20.19
C SER A 72 1.49 4.36 -21.33
N GLU A 73 0.64 3.33 -21.44
CA GLU A 73 -0.21 3.12 -22.62
C GLU A 73 -1.71 3.36 -22.32
N PRO A 74 -2.47 3.93 -23.28
CA PRO A 74 -3.91 3.99 -23.19
C PRO A 74 -4.56 2.62 -23.42
N TYR A 75 -5.81 2.48 -22.96
CA TYR A 75 -6.66 1.31 -23.12
C TYR A 75 -6.04 0.01 -22.58
N THR A 76 -5.31 0.10 -21.46
CA THR A 76 -4.68 -1.02 -20.78
C THR A 76 -5.39 -1.38 -19.47
N THR A 77 -5.40 -2.67 -19.16
CA THR A 77 -5.69 -3.21 -17.83
C THR A 77 -4.36 -3.69 -17.27
N CYS A 78 -3.83 -2.92 -16.32
CA CYS A 78 -2.50 -3.11 -15.75
C CYS A 78 -2.62 -3.87 -14.42
N PHE A 79 -1.69 -4.78 -14.19
CA PHE A 79 -1.55 -5.51 -12.93
C PHE A 79 -0.14 -5.33 -12.38
N LEU A 80 -0.03 -4.98 -11.10
CA LEU A 80 1.24 -4.91 -10.37
C LEU A 80 1.18 -5.86 -9.18
N HIS A 81 2.22 -6.67 -9.02
CA HIS A 81 2.47 -7.40 -7.78
C HIS A 81 3.87 -7.09 -7.28
N TYR A 82 3.97 -6.78 -5.99
CA TYR A 82 5.22 -6.61 -5.29
C TYR A 82 5.25 -7.55 -4.08
N SER A 83 6.32 -8.32 -3.96
CA SER A 83 6.64 -9.17 -2.82
C SER A 83 8.09 -8.91 -2.39
N GLY A 84 8.28 -8.44 -1.16
CA GLY A 84 9.57 -8.05 -0.62
C GLY A 84 9.45 -7.26 0.67
N HIS A 85 10.52 -6.58 1.09
CA HIS A 85 10.45 -5.71 2.27
C HIS A 85 9.64 -4.45 1.97
N GLY A 86 8.92 -4.01 3.00
CA GLY A 86 8.39 -2.65 3.10
C GLY A 86 9.02 -1.99 4.31
N GLY A 87 9.15 -0.67 4.25
CA GLY A 87 9.81 0.11 5.28
C GLY A 87 9.17 1.47 5.45
N GLN A 88 9.85 2.30 6.23
CA GLN A 88 9.53 3.70 6.35
C GLN A 88 10.82 4.53 6.30
N VAL A 89 10.78 5.68 5.63
CA VAL A 89 11.87 6.67 5.64
C VAL A 89 11.38 7.97 6.24
N ALA A 90 12.32 8.80 6.70
CA ALA A 90 11.98 10.18 7.05
C ALA A 90 11.35 10.86 5.83
N ASP A 91 10.18 11.43 6.04
CA ASP A 91 9.45 12.18 5.02
C ASP A 91 10.33 13.34 4.52
N PRO A 92 10.79 13.30 3.25
CA PRO A 92 11.67 14.32 2.69
C PRO A 92 11.00 15.69 2.55
N ASP A 93 9.69 15.71 2.35
CA ASP A 93 8.92 16.89 1.97
C ASP A 93 8.20 17.52 3.18
N GLY A 94 8.07 16.75 4.26
CA GLY A 94 7.56 17.20 5.55
C GLY A 94 6.04 17.42 5.57
N ASP A 95 5.33 16.86 4.58
CA ASP A 95 3.87 16.89 4.46
C ASP A 95 3.19 15.75 5.23
N ARG A 96 3.93 14.68 5.56
CA ARG A 96 3.52 13.61 6.46
C ARG A 96 3.53 14.11 7.89
N PRO A 97 2.38 14.06 8.57
CA PRO A 97 2.35 14.47 9.97
C PRO A 97 3.08 13.51 10.92
N THR A 98 3.31 12.26 10.50
CA THR A 98 4.18 11.28 11.17
C THR A 98 5.67 11.63 10.99
N GLY A 99 6.00 12.45 10.00
CA GLY A 99 7.36 12.66 9.51
C GLY A 99 7.95 11.41 8.85
N LEU A 100 7.12 10.44 8.46
CA LEU A 100 7.54 9.17 7.87
C LEU A 100 6.72 8.83 6.64
N ASP A 101 7.41 8.42 5.58
CA ASP A 101 6.84 7.86 4.35
C ASP A 101 6.92 6.35 4.35
N ASP A 102 5.83 5.67 3.98
CA ASP A 102 5.85 4.24 3.65
C ASP A 102 6.68 4.01 2.38
N THR A 103 7.43 2.91 2.32
CA THR A 103 8.33 2.60 1.21
C THR A 103 8.24 1.14 0.75
N ILE A 104 8.67 0.91 -0.49
CA ILE A 104 9.22 -0.39 -0.89
C ILE A 104 10.74 -0.35 -0.88
N VAL A 105 11.37 -1.51 -0.72
CA VAL A 105 12.81 -1.65 -0.54
C VAL A 105 13.43 -2.36 -1.75
N PRO A 106 14.05 -1.65 -2.70
CA PRO A 106 14.78 -2.28 -3.80
C PRO A 106 15.97 -3.11 -3.32
N VAL A 107 16.51 -3.99 -4.16
CA VAL A 107 17.67 -4.81 -3.78
C VAL A 107 18.93 -3.98 -3.50
N ASP A 108 19.05 -2.79 -4.08
CA ASP A 108 20.19 -1.88 -3.94
C ASP A 108 19.95 -0.74 -2.94
N PHE A 109 18.97 -0.90 -2.04
CA PHE A 109 18.56 0.15 -1.11
C PHE A 109 19.68 0.65 -0.19
N GLU A 110 20.66 -0.19 0.17
CA GLU A 110 21.79 0.23 1.00
C GLU A 110 22.64 1.32 0.31
N SER A 111 22.70 1.30 -1.03
CA SER A 111 23.48 2.24 -1.83
C SER A 111 22.63 3.37 -2.42
N ASN A 112 21.37 3.09 -2.75
CA ASN A 112 20.49 4.00 -3.51
C ASN A 112 19.21 4.41 -2.76
N GLY A 113 19.01 3.94 -1.54
CA GLY A 113 17.85 4.24 -0.72
C GLY A 113 16.60 3.44 -1.09
N GLN A 114 15.55 3.64 -0.30
CA GLN A 114 14.23 3.03 -0.51
C GLN A 114 13.41 3.88 -1.50
N ILE A 115 12.29 3.36 -2.00
CA ILE A 115 11.35 4.13 -2.83
C ILE A 115 10.15 4.49 -1.97
N ASP A 116 9.97 5.77 -1.69
CA ASP A 116 8.85 6.34 -0.96
C ASP A 116 7.53 6.32 -1.74
N SER A 117 6.45 6.34 -0.98
CA SER A 117 5.07 6.42 -1.43
C SER A 117 4.79 7.52 -2.45
N GLY A 118 5.39 8.72 -2.29
CA GLY A 118 5.19 9.85 -3.20
C GLY A 118 5.75 9.55 -4.58
N ARG A 119 6.96 8.97 -4.65
CA ARG A 119 7.54 8.47 -5.91
C ARG A 119 6.69 7.34 -6.50
N LEU A 120 6.22 6.40 -5.70
CA LEU A 120 5.36 5.32 -6.17
C LEU A 120 4.06 5.85 -6.76
N HIS A 121 3.40 6.78 -6.07
CA HIS A 121 2.18 7.45 -6.55
C HIS A 121 2.42 8.17 -7.87
N LYS A 122 3.48 8.98 -7.97
CA LYS A 122 3.85 9.70 -9.20
C LYS A 122 4.10 8.76 -10.37
N HIS A 123 4.76 7.64 -10.14
CA HIS A 123 5.12 6.69 -11.20
C HIS A 123 3.97 5.75 -11.61
N LEU A 124 3.04 5.41 -10.71
CA LEU A 124 1.96 4.45 -10.98
C LEU A 124 0.59 5.10 -11.15
N VAL A 125 0.24 6.07 -10.30
CA VAL A 125 -1.10 6.65 -10.23
C VAL A 125 -1.19 7.88 -11.13
N SER A 126 -0.35 8.89 -10.91
CA SER A 126 -0.37 10.13 -11.70
C SER A 126 -0.16 9.89 -13.19
N ARG A 127 0.77 8.98 -13.52
CA ARG A 127 1.08 8.59 -14.90
C ARG A 127 0.09 7.64 -15.54
N LEU A 128 -0.84 7.03 -14.79
CA LEU A 128 -1.84 6.14 -15.36
C LEU A 128 -2.71 6.90 -16.37
N HIS A 129 -2.80 6.36 -17.58
CA HIS A 129 -3.65 6.93 -18.62
C HIS A 129 -5.14 6.88 -18.19
N PRO A 130 -5.94 7.95 -18.38
CA PRO A 130 -7.34 8.00 -17.90
C PRO A 130 -8.29 6.92 -18.46
N THR A 131 -7.91 6.28 -19.57
CA THR A 131 -8.69 5.19 -20.20
C THR A 131 -8.21 3.80 -19.78
N SER A 132 -7.31 3.73 -18.80
CA SER A 132 -6.65 2.51 -18.34
C SER A 132 -6.96 2.29 -16.86
N SER A 133 -6.76 1.06 -16.39
CA SER A 133 -6.93 0.70 -14.98
C SER A 133 -5.67 0.04 -14.44
N LEU A 134 -5.42 0.18 -13.14
CA LEU A 134 -4.31 -0.47 -12.45
C LEU A 134 -4.84 -1.23 -11.24
N PHE A 135 -4.54 -2.53 -11.19
CA PHE A 135 -4.78 -3.38 -10.04
C PHE A 135 -3.43 -3.74 -9.38
N VAL A 136 -3.33 -3.57 -8.08
CA VAL A 136 -2.08 -3.73 -7.33
C VAL A 136 -2.27 -4.72 -6.19
N ILE A 137 -1.30 -5.61 -6.00
CA ILE A 137 -1.17 -6.47 -4.83
C ILE A 137 0.19 -6.18 -4.18
N MET A 138 0.18 -5.74 -2.92
CA MET A 138 1.38 -5.45 -2.14
C MET A 138 1.56 -6.45 -1.00
N ASP A 139 2.49 -7.40 -1.14
CA ASP A 139 2.96 -8.26 -0.06
C ASP A 139 4.18 -7.64 0.62
N CYS A 140 3.95 -6.64 1.46
CA CYS A 140 4.99 -6.09 2.33
C CYS A 140 4.39 -5.47 3.59
N CYS A 141 5.21 -5.30 4.64
CA CYS A 141 4.82 -4.54 5.83
C CYS A 141 4.68 -3.05 5.48
N HIS A 142 3.81 -2.32 6.19
CA HIS A 142 3.55 -0.89 5.93
C HIS A 142 3.03 -0.58 4.49
N SER A 143 2.25 -1.50 3.91
CA SER A 143 1.70 -1.35 2.56
C SER A 143 0.31 -0.70 2.49
N GLY A 144 -0.29 -0.35 3.62
CA GLY A 144 -1.64 0.21 3.70
C GLY A 144 -1.77 1.55 2.97
N SER A 145 -0.73 2.38 3.05
CA SER A 145 -0.70 3.73 2.44
C SER A 145 0.33 3.90 1.33
N VAL A 146 1.04 2.85 0.93
CA VAL A 146 2.20 2.92 0.00
C VAL A 146 1.93 3.55 -1.38
N LEU A 147 0.67 3.69 -1.79
CA LEU A 147 0.25 4.39 -3.03
C LEU A 147 -0.59 5.65 -2.79
N GLU A 148 -0.72 6.16 -1.56
CA GLU A 148 -1.50 7.37 -1.22
C GLU A 148 -2.92 7.38 -1.81
N LEU A 149 -3.60 6.23 -1.81
CA LEU A 149 -4.96 6.13 -2.36
C LEU A 149 -5.98 6.65 -1.33
N PRO A 150 -6.90 7.54 -1.74
CA PRO A 150 -7.74 8.33 -0.83
C PRO A 150 -8.84 7.54 -0.10
N PHE A 151 -9.26 6.38 -0.61
CA PHE A 151 -10.37 5.61 -0.03
C PHE A 151 -9.89 4.22 0.37
N VAL A 152 -9.98 3.88 1.65
CA VAL A 152 -9.53 2.59 2.19
C VAL A 152 -10.70 1.84 2.81
N TYR A 153 -10.77 0.54 2.57
CA TYR A 153 -11.79 -0.36 3.08
C TYR A 153 -11.15 -1.53 3.81
N ARG A 154 -11.72 -1.90 4.96
CA ARG A 154 -11.34 -3.07 5.76
C ARG A 154 -12.56 -3.91 6.08
N SER A 155 -12.36 -5.23 6.12
CA SER A 155 -13.35 -6.15 6.69
C SER A 155 -13.13 -6.29 8.19
N ASP A 156 -14.16 -6.10 9.00
CA ASP A 156 -14.12 -6.36 10.44
C ASP A 156 -14.24 -7.87 10.76
N ASP A 157 -14.26 -8.19 12.05
CA ASP A 157 -14.30 -9.59 12.50
C ASP A 157 -15.62 -10.30 12.22
N ASP A 158 -16.70 -9.54 12.09
CA ASP A 158 -18.04 -10.01 11.73
C ASP A 158 -18.23 -10.12 10.20
N GLY A 159 -17.21 -9.71 9.42
CA GLY A 159 -17.21 -9.76 7.98
C GLY A 159 -17.89 -8.56 7.31
N ASN A 160 -18.25 -7.51 8.06
CA ASN A 160 -18.72 -6.27 7.44
C ASN A 160 -17.55 -5.53 6.82
N VAL A 161 -17.76 -4.94 5.65
CA VAL A 161 -16.75 -4.07 5.05
C VAL A 161 -17.08 -2.62 5.36
N ASN A 162 -16.15 -1.95 6.02
CA ASN A 162 -16.27 -0.56 6.40
C ASN A 162 -15.24 0.25 5.62
N MET A 163 -15.67 1.39 5.06
CA MET A 163 -14.72 2.42 4.66
C MET A 163 -14.09 2.95 5.95
N ILE A 164 -12.77 2.96 5.97
CA ILE A 164 -12.04 3.60 7.04
C ILE A 164 -12.17 5.09 6.82
N ASP A 165 -12.91 5.73 7.72
CA ASP A 165 -12.77 7.15 7.86
C ASP A 165 -11.47 7.37 8.64
N ASN A 166 -10.39 7.59 7.90
CA ASN A 166 -9.07 7.86 8.46
C ASN A 166 -9.14 9.05 9.48
N LEU A 167 -10.17 9.90 9.37
CA LEU A 167 -10.53 10.91 10.36
C LEU A 167 -10.92 10.32 11.69
N LYS A 168 -11.86 9.39 11.64
CA LYS A 168 -12.52 8.86 12.80
C LYS A 168 -11.57 7.95 13.58
N GLU A 169 -10.80 7.10 12.88
CA GLU A 169 -9.70 6.34 13.51
C GLU A 169 -8.67 7.30 14.15
N GLY A 170 -8.36 8.42 13.47
CA GLY A 170 -7.58 9.51 14.04
C GLY A 170 -8.15 10.06 15.35
N MET A 171 -9.43 10.43 15.45
CA MET A 171 -9.97 10.99 16.72
C MET A 171 -10.23 9.95 17.79
N GLU A 172 -10.50 8.70 17.44
CA GLU A 172 -10.59 7.62 18.42
C GLU A 172 -9.22 7.37 19.07
N LEU A 173 -8.13 7.35 18.29
CA LEU A 173 -6.75 7.34 18.79
C LEU A 173 -6.44 8.56 19.68
N VAL A 174 -6.85 9.78 19.29
CA VAL A 174 -6.71 10.98 20.15
C VAL A 174 -7.50 10.80 21.46
N GLY A 175 -8.71 10.25 21.39
CA GLY A 175 -9.59 10.05 22.53
C GLY A 175 -9.04 9.05 23.55
N GLU A 176 -8.53 7.92 23.09
CA GLU A 176 -7.87 6.92 23.93
C GLU A 176 -6.57 7.46 24.55
N ALA A 177 -5.77 8.19 23.77
CA ALA A 177 -4.59 8.88 24.27
C ALA A 177 -4.95 9.97 25.30
N SER A 178 -6.08 10.65 25.14
CA SER A 178 -6.58 11.65 26.10
C SER A 178 -7.04 11.00 27.42
N HIS A 179 -7.61 9.80 27.36
CA HIS A 179 -7.92 8.99 28.56
C HIS A 179 -6.66 8.52 29.29
N LEU A 180 -5.60 8.17 28.57
CA LEU A 180 -4.29 7.86 29.15
C LEU A 180 -3.67 9.08 29.87
N ILE A 181 -3.86 10.29 29.34
CA ILE A 181 -3.39 11.55 29.96
C ILE A 181 -4.20 11.90 31.23
N GLN A 182 -5.51 11.63 31.26
CA GLN A 182 -6.34 11.90 32.44
C GLN A 182 -6.14 10.88 33.58
N GLY A 183 -5.60 9.69 33.29
CA GLY A 183 -5.41 8.59 34.25
C GLY A 183 -4.26 8.75 35.25
N GLY A 184 -3.47 9.83 35.18
CA GLY A 184 -2.53 10.21 36.25
C GLY A 184 -1.41 9.20 36.52
N PHE A 185 -0.55 8.95 35.53
CA PHE A 185 0.79 8.42 35.79
C PHE A 185 1.79 9.58 35.93
N VAL A 186 2.68 9.49 36.93
CA VAL A 186 3.89 10.33 36.97
C VAL A 186 4.77 9.88 35.81
N LEU A 187 4.71 10.62 34.70
CA LEU A 187 5.48 10.33 33.48
C LEU A 187 6.94 10.77 33.69
N ASP A 188 7.85 9.79 33.70
CA ASP A 188 9.28 10.03 33.50
C ASP A 188 9.54 10.39 32.03
N GLN A 189 10.68 11.04 31.76
CA GLN A 189 11.05 11.66 30.49
C GLN A 189 11.12 10.67 29.31
N ARG A 190 11.18 9.36 29.57
CA ARG A 190 11.07 8.29 28.56
C ARG A 190 9.64 8.07 28.05
N THR A 191 8.64 8.15 28.93
CA THR A 191 7.23 7.84 28.59
C THR A 191 6.54 9.01 27.85
N ILE A 192 7.06 10.23 27.99
CA ILE A 192 6.62 11.41 27.20
C ILE A 192 7.02 11.29 25.72
N GLY A 193 8.12 10.59 25.41
CA GLY A 193 8.50 10.29 24.03
C GLY A 193 7.49 9.39 23.34
N GLU A 194 7.08 8.32 24.02
CA GLU A 194 6.13 7.31 23.51
C GLU A 194 4.72 7.89 23.30
N ALA A 195 4.24 8.75 24.20
CA ALA A 195 2.92 9.37 24.08
C ALA A 195 2.83 10.45 22.98
N LYS A 196 3.95 11.12 22.63
CA LYS A 196 3.97 12.13 21.57
C LYS A 196 3.77 11.54 20.16
N HIS A 197 4.30 10.35 19.91
CA HIS A 197 4.15 9.67 18.62
C HIS A 197 2.71 9.17 18.39
N LEU A 198 2.05 8.66 19.44
CA LEU A 198 0.63 8.31 19.45
C LEU A 198 -0.27 9.53 19.22
N PHE A 199 0.03 10.66 19.86
CA PHE A 199 -0.73 11.90 19.69
C PHE A 199 -0.53 12.55 18.31
N ALA A 200 0.66 12.44 17.73
CA ALA A 200 1.00 13.08 16.44
C ALA A 200 0.26 12.43 15.26
N GLY A 201 0.16 11.10 15.22
CA GLY A 201 -0.59 10.37 14.18
C GLY A 201 -2.10 10.58 14.22
N ALA A 202 -2.61 11.11 15.34
CA ALA A 202 -4.03 11.27 15.60
C ALA A 202 -4.46 12.76 15.46
N THR A 203 -3.59 13.73 15.80
CA THR A 203 -3.84 15.19 15.62
C THR A 203 -3.58 15.70 14.20
N SER A 204 -2.76 14.99 13.46
CA SER A 204 -2.43 15.17 12.04
C SER A 204 -3.64 15.23 11.11
N PHE A 205 -4.54 14.25 11.25
CA PHE A 205 -5.72 14.15 10.43
C PHE A 205 -6.68 15.33 10.68
N PHE A 206 -6.85 15.77 11.93
CA PHE A 206 -7.76 16.88 12.27
C PHE A 206 -7.35 18.23 11.72
N ARG A 207 -6.06 18.43 11.43
CA ARG A 207 -5.59 19.74 10.97
C ARG A 207 -5.94 20.01 9.50
N GLY A 208 -5.92 18.98 8.66
CA GLY A 208 -6.38 19.06 7.25
C GLY A 208 -7.86 19.45 7.11
N LEU A 209 -8.68 19.21 8.13
CA LEU A 209 -10.10 19.63 8.15
C LEU A 209 -10.34 21.05 8.62
N ARG A 210 -9.39 21.70 9.29
CA ARG A 210 -9.61 23.09 9.76
C ARG A 210 -9.67 24.11 8.62
N HIS A 211 -9.16 23.79 7.43
CA HIS A 211 -9.24 24.68 6.27
C HIS A 211 -10.51 24.52 5.40
N MET A 212 -11.41 23.59 5.72
CA MET A 212 -12.71 23.45 5.04
C MET A 212 -13.81 24.39 5.60
N GLY A 213 -13.50 25.20 6.62
CA GLY A 213 -14.52 25.86 7.44
C GLY A 213 -14.54 27.39 7.51
N GLU A 214 -13.52 28.13 7.08
CA GLU A 214 -13.47 29.58 7.34
C GLU A 214 -13.24 30.42 6.07
N GLN A 215 -14.18 31.33 5.83
CA GLN A 215 -14.15 32.35 4.79
C GLN A 215 -13.02 33.36 5.07
N GLN A 216 -12.19 33.59 4.05
CA GLN A 216 -11.33 34.76 3.76
C GLN A 216 -10.85 35.65 4.93
N GLU A 217 -9.52 35.74 5.06
CA GLU A 217 -8.83 37.03 5.06
C GLU A 217 -7.46 36.89 4.37
N GLU A 218 -7.16 37.83 3.46
CA GLU A 218 -5.92 37.87 2.69
C GLU A 218 -4.70 38.12 3.59
N GLY A 219 -3.73 37.20 3.53
CA GLY A 219 -2.43 37.33 4.19
C GLY A 219 -1.42 36.39 3.53
N LEU A 220 -0.22 36.89 3.28
CA LEU A 220 0.88 36.19 2.60
C LEU A 220 1.23 34.89 3.33
N GLU A 221 0.98 33.73 2.72
CA GLU A 221 1.29 32.44 3.34
C GLU A 221 2.07 31.52 2.39
N GLU A 222 3.13 30.93 2.97
CA GLU A 222 4.09 30.03 2.36
C GLU A 222 3.39 28.88 1.62
N GLU A 223 3.68 28.71 0.32
CA GLU A 223 3.26 27.56 -0.47
C GLU A 223 3.93 26.28 0.10
N ARG A 224 3.30 25.65 1.10
CA ARG A 224 3.52 24.24 1.40
C ARG A 224 2.59 23.44 0.50
N PHE A 225 3.17 22.80 -0.51
CA PHE A 225 2.48 21.84 -1.36
C PHE A 225 2.16 20.59 -0.52
N GLU A 226 1.02 20.56 0.16
CA GLU A 226 0.39 19.27 0.49
C GLU A 226 -0.13 18.70 -0.84
N GLU A 227 0.44 17.59 -1.32
CA GLU A 227 0.06 16.98 -2.61
C GLU A 227 -1.36 16.36 -2.48
N ASP A 228 -2.40 17.12 -2.87
CA ASP A 228 -3.80 16.68 -2.84
C ASP A 228 -4.12 15.67 -3.96
N TRP A 229 -3.67 14.43 -3.77
CA TRP A 229 -3.87 13.30 -4.69
C TRP A 229 -5.34 12.90 -4.90
N SER A 230 -6.22 13.29 -3.98
CA SER A 230 -7.65 12.93 -4.01
C SER A 230 -8.37 13.41 -5.28
N ARG A 231 -7.81 14.43 -5.96
CA ARG A 231 -8.38 15.04 -7.15
C ARG A 231 -8.06 14.31 -8.45
N GLU A 232 -7.13 13.35 -8.45
CA GLU A 232 -6.73 12.69 -9.69
C GLU A 232 -7.77 11.72 -10.26
N HIS A 233 -8.64 11.15 -9.40
CA HIS A 233 -9.74 10.25 -9.78
C HIS A 233 -9.32 9.12 -10.73
N LYS A 234 -8.24 8.41 -10.39
CA LYS A 234 -7.68 7.33 -11.22
C LYS A 234 -8.35 5.99 -10.92
N MET A 235 -8.50 5.16 -11.95
CA MET A 235 -9.01 3.77 -11.82
C MET A 235 -7.90 2.84 -11.28
N VAL A 236 -7.50 3.07 -10.02
CA VAL A 236 -6.47 2.31 -9.32
C VAL A 236 -7.09 1.59 -8.12
N THR A 237 -6.84 0.30 -8.02
CA THR A 237 -7.24 -0.55 -6.89
C THR A 237 -6.00 -1.23 -6.32
N MET A 238 -5.85 -1.23 -5.00
CA MET A 238 -4.76 -1.90 -4.32
C MET A 238 -5.30 -2.82 -3.23
N PHE A 239 -4.83 -4.06 -3.23
CA PHE A 239 -4.92 -4.97 -2.10
C PHE A 239 -3.59 -5.01 -1.35
N SER A 240 -3.64 -4.88 -0.03
CA SER A 240 -2.47 -4.92 0.85
C SER A 240 -2.80 -5.64 2.16
N GLY A 241 -1.78 -6.08 2.90
CA GLY A 241 -1.95 -6.75 4.18
C GLY A 241 -1.29 -5.97 5.32
N CYS A 242 -2.09 -5.42 6.24
CA CYS A 242 -1.56 -4.83 7.48
C CYS A 242 -1.65 -5.82 8.63
N ARG A 243 -0.86 -5.63 9.69
CA ARG A 243 -1.03 -6.38 10.95
C ARG A 243 -1.64 -5.47 12.01
N ASP A 244 -2.37 -6.06 12.95
CA ASP A 244 -2.98 -5.36 14.09
C ASP A 244 -1.95 -4.78 15.07
N ASP A 245 -0.71 -5.27 15.04
CA ASP A 245 0.39 -4.90 15.95
C ASP A 245 1.47 -4.01 15.31
N GLN A 246 1.23 -3.50 14.10
CA GLN A 246 2.14 -2.55 13.44
C GLN A 246 2.10 -1.20 14.17
N THR A 247 2.80 -1.14 15.29
CA THR A 247 3.03 0.07 16.07
C THR A 247 4.13 0.86 15.39
N SER A 248 3.87 2.13 15.06
CA SER A 248 4.77 3.04 14.33
C SER A 248 6.08 3.40 15.05
N ALA A 249 6.28 2.91 16.27
CA ALA A 249 7.46 3.21 17.08
C ALA A 249 8.70 2.38 16.71
N ASP A 250 8.54 1.28 15.96
CA ASP A 250 9.61 0.33 15.63
C ASP A 250 10.10 0.44 14.17
N ALA A 251 10.24 1.66 13.65
CA ALA A 251 10.71 1.94 12.28
C ALA A 251 12.03 1.22 11.96
N SER A 252 11.92 0.06 11.33
CA SER A 252 12.97 -0.87 10.93
C SER A 252 12.42 -1.78 9.83
N ILE A 253 13.28 -2.27 8.92
CA ILE A 253 12.90 -3.25 7.89
C ILE A 253 12.34 -4.48 8.62
N GLY A 254 11.03 -4.75 8.47
CA GLY A 254 10.33 -5.72 9.30
C GLY A 254 9.50 -6.71 8.50
N GLY A 255 9.63 -8.00 8.82
CA GLY A 255 8.69 -9.06 8.45
C GLY A 255 9.34 -10.34 7.89
N SER A 256 8.93 -11.51 8.40
CA SER A 256 9.32 -12.85 7.92
C SER A 256 8.17 -13.60 7.21
N HIS A 257 7.04 -12.94 6.98
CA HIS A 257 5.81 -13.55 6.46
C HIS A 257 5.32 -12.79 5.24
N VAL A 258 6.12 -12.84 4.18
CA VAL A 258 5.75 -12.30 2.88
C VAL A 258 4.88 -13.34 2.14
N GLY A 259 4.00 -12.87 1.25
CA GLY A 259 3.20 -13.73 0.36
C GLY A 259 1.85 -14.20 0.88
N ALA A 260 1.57 -14.03 2.18
CA ALA A 260 0.31 -14.50 2.76
C ALA A 260 -0.92 -13.75 2.22
N MET A 261 -0.80 -12.45 1.90
CA MET A 261 -1.91 -11.67 1.36
C MET A 261 -2.20 -12.04 -0.10
N SER A 262 -1.18 -12.08 -0.98
CA SER A 262 -1.38 -12.56 -2.35
C SER A 262 -1.88 -14.00 -2.37
N TRP A 263 -1.29 -14.90 -1.59
CA TRP A 263 -1.76 -16.28 -1.50
C TRP A 263 -3.25 -16.35 -1.16
N ALA A 264 -3.69 -15.65 -0.11
CA ALA A 264 -5.08 -15.65 0.31
C ALA A 264 -6.02 -15.02 -0.74
N PHE A 265 -5.59 -13.94 -1.39
CA PHE A 265 -6.32 -13.33 -2.49
C PHE A 265 -6.48 -14.32 -3.66
N LEU A 266 -5.40 -14.98 -4.07
CA LEU A 266 -5.39 -15.96 -5.15
C LEU A 266 -6.32 -17.14 -4.83
N GLU A 267 -6.27 -17.67 -3.61
CA GLU A 267 -7.17 -18.75 -3.17
C GLU A 267 -8.63 -18.31 -3.14
N CYS A 268 -8.93 -17.07 -2.77
CA CYS A 268 -10.27 -16.50 -2.87
C CYS A 268 -10.74 -16.43 -4.33
N MET A 269 -9.91 -15.91 -5.23
CA MET A 269 -10.25 -15.75 -6.65
C MET A 269 -10.41 -17.08 -7.40
N LYS A 270 -9.70 -18.14 -6.98
CA LYS A 270 -9.81 -19.49 -7.57
C LYS A 270 -11.15 -20.18 -7.29
N GLN A 271 -11.97 -19.68 -6.36
CA GLN A 271 -13.28 -20.27 -6.04
C GLN A 271 -14.31 -20.12 -7.18
N GLY A 272 -13.98 -19.38 -8.25
CA GLY A 272 -14.68 -19.43 -9.53
C GLY A 272 -16.02 -18.68 -9.57
N ALA A 273 -16.41 -17.99 -8.49
CA ALA A 273 -17.54 -17.08 -8.49
C ALA A 273 -17.11 -15.69 -8.98
N ALA A 274 -18.00 -14.99 -9.70
CA ALA A 274 -17.79 -13.59 -10.09
C ALA A 274 -17.97 -12.66 -8.88
N LEU A 275 -17.03 -12.75 -7.93
CA LEU A 275 -17.04 -11.96 -6.70
C LEU A 275 -16.78 -10.48 -7.01
N ASN A 276 -17.47 -9.60 -6.30
CA ASN A 276 -17.17 -8.17 -6.31
C ASN A 276 -16.00 -7.84 -5.38
N TYR A 277 -15.52 -6.59 -5.42
CA TYR A 277 -14.37 -6.13 -4.64
C TYR A 277 -14.51 -6.40 -3.14
N MET A 278 -15.70 -6.16 -2.61
CA MET A 278 -16.02 -6.35 -1.19
C MET A 278 -16.03 -7.82 -0.80
N GLN A 279 -16.60 -8.67 -1.64
CA GLN A 279 -16.63 -10.11 -1.45
C GLN A 279 -15.23 -10.73 -1.54
N VAL A 280 -14.38 -10.22 -2.44
CA VAL A 280 -12.98 -10.64 -2.53
C VAL A 280 -12.23 -10.22 -1.26
N LEU A 281 -12.46 -9.02 -0.73
CA LEU A 281 -11.86 -8.57 0.54
C LEU A 281 -12.29 -9.47 1.71
N GLN A 282 -13.60 -9.75 1.84
CA GLN A 282 -14.15 -10.65 2.86
C GLN A 282 -13.59 -12.07 2.74
N GLY A 283 -13.57 -12.62 1.51
CA GLY A 283 -13.05 -13.96 1.23
C GLY A 283 -11.55 -14.07 1.51
N THR A 284 -10.78 -13.05 1.16
CA THR A 284 -9.35 -12.96 1.47
C THR A 284 -9.13 -12.97 3.00
N ARG A 285 -9.90 -12.18 3.76
CA ARG A 285 -9.82 -12.18 5.23
C ARG A 285 -10.19 -13.53 5.82
N ALA A 286 -11.23 -14.19 5.29
CA ALA A 286 -11.64 -15.51 5.74
C ALA A 286 -10.52 -16.55 5.52
N VAL A 287 -9.87 -16.54 4.35
CA VAL A 287 -8.75 -17.44 4.04
C VAL A 287 -7.56 -17.17 4.96
N LEU A 288 -7.18 -15.90 5.19
CA LEU A 288 -6.12 -15.52 6.12
C LEU A 288 -6.39 -16.04 7.55
N LYS A 289 -7.61 -15.81 8.06
CA LYS A 289 -8.02 -16.27 9.40
C LYS A 289 -7.98 -17.80 9.53
N GLN A 290 -8.52 -18.52 8.55
CA GLN A 290 -8.54 -19.99 8.54
C GLN A 290 -7.13 -20.58 8.54
N SER A 291 -6.21 -19.91 7.85
CA SER A 291 -4.79 -20.26 7.80
C SER A 291 -3.95 -19.68 8.94
N ARG A 292 -4.58 -19.05 9.94
CA ARG A 292 -3.95 -18.49 11.15
C ARG A 292 -2.95 -17.36 10.88
N TYR A 293 -3.12 -16.65 9.78
CA TYR A 293 -2.41 -15.38 9.56
C TYR A 293 -3.09 -14.27 10.35
N THR A 294 -2.29 -13.40 10.97
CA THR A 294 -2.76 -12.22 11.71
C THR A 294 -3.05 -11.03 10.79
N GLN A 295 -2.59 -11.09 9.52
CA GLN A 295 -2.80 -10.01 8.57
C GLN A 295 -4.29 -9.72 8.33
N ILE A 296 -4.63 -8.44 8.29
CA ILE A 296 -5.91 -7.91 7.85
C ILE A 296 -5.73 -7.35 6.44
N PRO A 297 -6.44 -7.88 5.44
CA PRO A 297 -6.39 -7.34 4.10
C PRO A 297 -7.10 -5.98 4.06
N GLN A 298 -6.59 -5.10 3.23
CA GLN A 298 -7.15 -3.79 2.95
C GLN A 298 -7.36 -3.63 1.46
N LEU A 299 -8.40 -2.89 1.13
CA LEU A 299 -8.70 -2.47 -0.23
C LEU A 299 -8.61 -0.95 -0.30
N SER A 300 -7.64 -0.43 -1.02
CA SER A 300 -7.48 1.01 -1.25
C SER A 300 -7.82 1.35 -2.70
N VAL A 301 -8.52 2.47 -2.94
CA VAL A 301 -8.99 2.85 -4.26
C VAL A 301 -8.78 4.34 -4.58
N GLY A 302 -8.50 4.62 -5.85
CA GLY A 302 -8.15 5.96 -6.36
C GLY A 302 -9.33 6.90 -6.65
N ALA A 303 -10.57 6.43 -6.55
CA ALA A 303 -11.77 7.22 -6.88
C ALA A 303 -12.98 6.79 -6.04
N ALA A 304 -13.75 7.78 -5.57
CA ALA A 304 -14.92 7.57 -4.70
C ALA A 304 -16.06 6.82 -5.39
N ASP A 305 -16.19 7.00 -6.71
CA ASP A 305 -17.23 6.43 -7.56
C ASP A 305 -16.82 5.10 -8.19
N MET A 306 -15.74 4.47 -7.70
CA MET A 306 -15.35 3.14 -8.14
C MET A 306 -16.50 2.15 -7.89
N PRO A 307 -16.90 1.34 -8.88
CA PRO A 307 -18.08 0.48 -8.78
C PRO A 307 -17.76 -0.82 -8.03
N LEU A 308 -17.53 -0.71 -6.72
CA LEU A 308 -17.07 -1.81 -5.86
C LEU A 308 -18.09 -2.95 -5.67
N ASP A 309 -19.35 -2.70 -6.04
CA ASP A 309 -20.44 -3.67 -6.07
C ASP A 309 -20.42 -4.57 -7.32
N ARG A 310 -19.66 -4.19 -8.36
CA ARG A 310 -19.49 -4.97 -9.59
C ARG A 310 -18.42 -6.05 -9.43
N PRO A 311 -18.48 -7.13 -10.25
CA PRO A 311 -17.44 -8.14 -10.27
C PRO A 311 -16.05 -7.53 -10.41
N LEU A 312 -15.09 -8.03 -9.62
CA LEU A 312 -13.71 -7.65 -9.74
C LEU A 312 -13.17 -8.17 -11.08
N HIS A 313 -12.85 -7.24 -11.96
CA HIS A 313 -12.25 -7.54 -13.26
C HIS A 313 -10.77 -7.16 -13.22
N ILE A 314 -9.94 -8.19 -13.31
CA ILE A 314 -8.50 -8.09 -13.56
C ILE A 314 -8.18 -8.62 -14.95
#